data_AF-A0A6I0TC30-F1
#
_entry.id   AF-A0A6I0TC30-F1
#
_cell.length_a   1.000
_cell.length_b   1.000
_cell.length_c   1.000
_cell.angle_alpha   90.00
_cell.angle_beta   90.00
_cell.angle_gamma   90.00
#
_symmetry.space_group_name_H-M   'P 1'
#
loop_
_entity.id
_entity.type
_entity.pdbx_description
1 polymer ?
#
loop_
_entity_poly.entity_id
_entity_poly.type
_entity_poly.pdbx_seq_one_letter_code
_entity_poly.pdbx_strand_id
1 'polypeptide(L)'
;MGTRCSVSSQRKRTPKQQVLTLKANVGNAILRYIKEVRCNERGYREVFLKLNNSVRPMTPKGIYHVVSNAIKGLCIHVEHVGPHSLRRAFATIRINKGHTFKDIADILGHR
;
A
#
# COMPACT_ATOMS: atom_id res chain seq x y z
N MET A 1 -21.06 -9.29 -8.70
CA MET A 1 -20.65 -7.98 -9.26
C MET A 1 -19.58 -7.38 -8.36
N GLY A 2 -18.31 -7.46 -8.73
CA GLY A 2 -17.22 -6.94 -7.91
C GLY A 2 -17.06 -5.43 -8.10
N THR A 3 -17.22 -4.65 -7.04
CA THR A 3 -16.99 -3.21 -7.06
C THR A 3 -15.56 -2.95 -7.55
N ARG A 4 -15.39 -2.18 -8.64
CA ARG A 4 -14.06 -1.75 -9.09
C ARG A 4 -13.52 -0.77 -8.06
N CYS A 5 -12.69 -1.25 -7.14
CA CYS A 5 -11.97 -0.40 -6.21
C CYS A 5 -10.71 0.15 -6.89
N SER A 6 -10.56 1.47 -6.90
CA SER A 6 -9.35 2.14 -7.41
C SER A 6 -8.83 3.15 -6.41
N VAL A 7 -7.51 3.33 -6.37
CA VAL A 7 -6.86 4.36 -5.55
C VAL A 7 -6.16 5.35 -6.47
N SER A 8 -6.35 6.64 -6.21
CA SER A 8 -5.61 7.72 -6.84
C SER A 8 -4.36 8.06 -6.02
N SER A 9 -3.19 8.08 -6.67
CA SER A 9 -1.94 8.54 -6.08
C SER A 9 -1.49 9.81 -6.81
N GLN A 10 -1.20 10.87 -6.05
CA GLN A 10 -0.60 12.11 -6.54
C GLN A 10 0.73 12.36 -5.82
N ARG A 11 1.80 12.67 -6.56
CA ARG A 11 3.11 12.98 -5.97
C ARG A 11 3.36 14.47 -6.07
N LYS A 12 4.04 15.03 -5.07
CA LYS A 12 4.40 16.47 -5.03
C LYS A 12 5.12 16.96 -6.29
N ARG A 13 5.88 16.10 -6.97
CA ARG A 13 6.68 16.44 -8.17
C ARG A 13 6.07 15.97 -9.50
N THR A 14 4.89 15.36 -9.51
CA THR A 14 4.23 14.94 -10.75
C THR A 14 2.78 15.41 -10.76
N PRO A 15 2.39 16.35 -11.66
CA PRO A 15 1.02 16.85 -11.73
C PRO A 15 0.01 15.76 -12.12
N LYS A 16 0.47 14.66 -12.74
CA LYS A 16 -0.40 13.59 -13.21
C LYS A 16 -0.83 12.69 -12.06
N GLN A 17 -2.12 12.71 -11.75
CA GLN A 17 -2.76 11.74 -10.85
C GLN A 17 -2.75 10.36 -11.51
N GLN A 18 -2.23 9.36 -10.80
CA GLN A 18 -2.25 7.98 -11.25
C GLN A 18 -3.37 7.22 -10.57
N VAL A 19 -4.24 6.57 -11.35
CA VAL A 19 -5.29 5.68 -10.83
C VAL A 19 -4.80 4.23 -10.90
N LEU A 20 -4.72 3.57 -9.76
CA LEU A 20 -4.34 2.17 -9.64
C LEU A 20 -5.56 1.32 -9.33
N THR A 21 -5.75 0.24 -10.10
CA THR A 21 -6.81 -0.73 -9.84
C THR A 21 -6.39 -1.63 -8.68
N LEU A 22 -7.22 -1.69 -7.64
CA LEU A 22 -7.03 -2.62 -6.54
C LEU A 22 -7.67 -3.96 -6.88
N LYS A 23 -7.06 -5.05 -6.41
CA LYS A 23 -7.74 -6.34 -6.35
C LYS A 23 -8.93 -6.23 -5.41
N ALA A 24 -10.03 -6.91 -5.73
CA ALA A 24 -11.27 -6.85 -4.95
C ALA A 24 -11.06 -7.19 -3.46
N ASN A 25 -10.22 -8.20 -3.17
CA ASN A 25 -9.90 -8.58 -1.79
C ASN A 25 -9.20 -7.45 -1.01
N VAL A 26 -8.27 -6.72 -1.64
CA VAL A 26 -7.58 -5.57 -1.05
C VAL A 26 -8.56 -4.41 -0.84
N GLY A 27 -9.40 -4.13 -1.85
CA GLY A 27 -10.42 -3.09 -1.75
C GLY A 27 -11.38 -3.35 -0.59
N ASN A 28 -11.87 -4.59 -0.45
CA ASN A 28 -12.74 -5.00 0.64
C ASN A 28 -12.06 -4.91 2.01
N ALA A 29 -10.78 -5.29 2.12
CA ALA A 29 -10.03 -5.17 3.36
C ALA A 29 -9.85 -3.71 3.79
N ILE A 30 -9.55 -2.80 2.85
CA ILE A 30 -9.45 -1.36 3.11
C ILE A 30 -10.82 -0.79 3.49
N LEU A 31 -11.89 -1.20 2.79
CA LEU A 31 -13.25 -0.75 3.09
C LEU A 31 -13.68 -1.17 4.50
N ARG A 32 -13.42 -2.43 4.87
CA ARG A 32 -13.69 -2.95 6.21
C ARG A 32 -12.92 -2.16 7.26
N TYR A 33 -11.63 -1.91 7.02
CA TYR A 33 -10.81 -1.08 7.91
C TYR A 33 -11.40 0.32 8.11
N ILE A 34 -11.80 1.01 7.03
CA ILE A 34 -12.37 2.37 7.10
C ILE A 34 -13.71 2.38 7.85
N LYS A 35 -14.55 1.36 7.64
CA LYS A 35 -15.90 1.31 8.23
C LYS A 35 -15.90 0.87 9.70
N GLU A 36 -15.09 -0.13 10.05
CA GLU A 36 -15.22 -0.85 11.32
C GLU A 36 -14.08 -0.55 12.31
N VAL A 37 -12.90 -0.18 11.81
CA VAL A 37 -11.68 -0.10 12.64
C VAL A 37 -11.11 1.31 12.73
N ARG A 38 -11.28 2.12 11.68
CA ARG A 38 -10.80 3.50 11.64
C ARG A 38 -11.66 4.38 12.54
N CYS A 39 -11.04 5.00 13.54
CA CYS A 39 -11.64 6.04 14.38
C CYS A 39 -11.92 7.33 13.57
N ASN A 40 -13.00 7.31 12.79
CA ASN A 40 -13.39 8.38 11.86
C ASN A 40 -13.73 9.69 12.59
N GLU A 41 -14.16 9.62 13.85
CA GLU A 41 -14.52 10.73 14.72
C GLU A 41 -13.34 11.66 15.05
N ARG A 42 -12.09 11.20 14.85
CA ARG A 42 -10.89 11.99 15.12
C ARG A 42 -10.55 13.03 14.04
N GLY A 43 -11.27 13.03 12.90
CA GLY A 43 -11.15 14.05 11.86
C GLY A 43 -9.85 14.02 11.03
N TYR A 44 -9.01 12.99 11.15
CA TYR A 44 -7.81 12.85 10.34
C TYR A 44 -8.12 12.57 8.87
N ARG A 45 -7.35 13.16 7.95
CA ARG A 45 -7.49 12.94 6.50
C ARG A 45 -6.77 11.68 6.04
N GLU A 46 -5.77 11.23 6.80
CA GLU A 46 -4.98 10.05 6.50
C GLU A 46 -5.82 8.78 6.63
N VAL A 47 -5.60 7.85 5.71
CA VAL A 47 -6.32 6.57 5.71
C VAL A 47 -5.90 5.76 6.93
N PHE A 48 -4.59 5.54 7.10
CA PHE A 48 -4.05 4.68 8.15
C PHE A 48 -3.72 5.45 9.43
N LEU A 49 -4.43 5.11 10.51
CA LEU A 49 -4.26 5.66 11.85
C LEU A 49 -3.69 4.60 12.80
N LYS A 50 -2.94 5.05 13.80
CA LYS A 50 -2.53 4.21 14.94
C LYS A 50 -3.75 3.90 15.81
N LEU A 51 -3.85 2.65 16.27
CA LEU A 51 -4.92 2.16 17.14
C LEU A 51 -4.58 2.23 18.65
N ASN A 52 -3.49 2.92 19.02
CA ASN A 52 -3.08 3.01 20.43
C ASN A 52 -3.75 4.22 21.14
N ASN A 53 -3.43 4.40 22.43
CA ASN A 53 -4.02 5.45 23.31
C ASN A 53 -3.99 6.87 22.72
N SER A 54 -3.16 7.14 21.71
CA SER A 54 -3.22 8.37 20.93
C SER A 54 -3.47 8.05 19.46
N VAL A 55 -4.75 7.99 19.08
CA VAL A 55 -5.15 7.91 17.68
C VAL A 55 -4.53 9.08 16.94
N ARG A 56 -3.59 8.77 16.04
CA ARG A 56 -2.83 9.73 15.24
C ARG A 56 -2.49 9.07 13.90
N PRO A 57 -2.22 9.85 12.84
CA PRO A 57 -1.75 9.30 11.56
C PRO A 57 -0.52 8.40 11.74
N MET A 58 -0.49 7.31 10.98
CA MET A 58 0.70 6.45 10.95
C MET A 58 1.85 7.18 10.27
N THR A 59 3.02 7.16 10.92
CA THR A 59 4.25 7.64 10.31
C THR A 59 4.80 6.61 9.30
N PRO A 60 5.65 7.01 8.34
CA PRO A 60 6.31 6.06 7.45
C PRO A 60 7.06 4.95 8.20
N LYS A 61 7.67 5.28 9.34
CA LYS A 61 8.32 4.31 10.23
C LYS A 61 7.31 3.33 10.84
N GLY A 62 6.14 3.80 11.27
CA GLY A 62 5.06 2.94 11.75
C GLY A 62 4.59 1.94 10.69
N ILE A 63 4.42 2.40 9.45
CA ILE A 63 4.06 1.53 8.31
C ILE A 63 5.17 0.51 8.06
N TYR A 64 6.44 0.94 8.09
CA TYR A 64 7.59 0.04 7.98
C TYR A 64 7.54 -1.09 9.03
N HIS A 65 7.30 -0.76 10.30
CA HIS A 65 7.22 -1.76 11.37
C HIS A 65 6.08 -2.75 11.17
N VAL A 66 4.88 -2.28 10.79
CA VAL A 66 3.74 -3.16 10.50
C VAL A 66 4.07 -4.13 9.36
N VAL A 67 4.64 -3.63 8.27
CA VAL A 67 5.00 -4.45 7.11
C VAL A 67 6.14 -5.43 7.46
N SER A 68 7.17 -4.96 8.16
CA SER A 68 8.31 -5.79 8.56
C SER A 68 7.88 -6.93 9.48
N ASN A 69 7.04 -6.63 10.48
CA ASN A 69 6.50 -7.65 11.40
C ASN A 69 5.61 -8.66 10.68
N ALA A 70 4.76 -8.20 9.74
CA ALA A 70 3.95 -9.10 8.93
C ALA A 70 4.82 -10.06 8.09
N ILE A 71 5.90 -9.56 7.48
CA ILE A 71 6.84 -10.40 6.71
C ILE A 71 7.57 -11.40 7.62
N LYS A 72 8.04 -10.96 8.79
CA LYS A 72 8.73 -11.84 9.75
C LYS A 72 7.82 -12.98 10.25
N GLY A 73 6.52 -12.71 10.39
CA GLY A 73 5.53 -13.72 10.78
C GLY A 73 5.25 -14.79 9.72
N LEU A 74 5.70 -14.62 8.47
CA LEU A 74 5.46 -15.57 7.38
C LEU A 74 6.47 -16.74 7.34
N CYS A 75 7.40 -16.85 8.31
CA CYS A 75 8.44 -17.89 8.35
C CYS A 75 9.25 -18.04 7.05
N ILE A 76 9.42 -16.93 6.31
CA ILE A 76 10.21 -16.89 5.07
C ILE A 76 11.55 -16.19 5.30
N HIS A 77 12.61 -16.73 4.69
CA HIS A 77 13.92 -16.10 4.68
C HIS A 77 13.97 -15.01 3.61
N VAL A 78 14.05 -13.75 4.02
CA VAL A 78 14.22 -12.61 3.12
C VAL A 78 15.38 -11.74 3.61
N GLU A 79 16.26 -11.35 2.69
CA GLU A 79 17.43 -10.49 2.96
C GLU A 79 17.02 -9.10 3.48
N HIS A 80 15.90 -8.58 2.97
CA HIS A 80 15.38 -7.28 3.35
C HIS A 80 13.92 -7.39 3.77
N VAL A 81 13.60 -6.91 4.97
CA VAL A 81 12.23 -6.81 5.47
C VAL A 81 11.73 -5.37 5.35
N GLY A 82 10.59 -5.19 4.69
CA GLY A 82 9.89 -3.91 4.66
C GLY A 82 9.20 -3.56 3.34
N PRO A 83 8.62 -2.35 3.25
CA PRO A 83 7.86 -1.90 2.09
C PRO A 83 8.68 -1.82 0.80
N HIS A 84 9.98 -1.51 0.89
CA HIS A 84 10.86 -1.47 -0.28
C HIS A 84 11.04 -2.86 -0.89
N SER A 85 11.20 -3.90 -0.07
CA SER A 85 11.28 -5.29 -0.52
C SER A 85 10.01 -5.74 -1.22
N LEU A 86 8.83 -5.37 -0.70
CA LEU A 86 7.56 -5.64 -1.37
C LEU A 86 7.47 -4.97 -2.74
N ARG A 87 7.95 -3.73 -2.85
CA ARG A 87 7.99 -3.03 -4.15
C ARG A 87 8.95 -3.69 -5.14
N ARG A 88 10.13 -4.14 -4.68
CA ARG A 88 11.07 -4.91 -5.51
C ARG A 88 10.46 -6.23 -5.97
N ALA A 89 9.89 -7.00 -5.04
CA ALA A 89 9.22 -8.26 -5.36
C ALA A 89 8.09 -8.07 -6.37
N PHE A 90 7.29 -7.02 -6.24
CA PHE A 90 6.27 -6.67 -7.23
C PHE A 90 6.86 -6.42 -8.62
N ALA A 91 7.95 -5.65 -8.71
CA ALA A 91 8.64 -5.39 -9.98
C ALA A 91 9.15 -6.69 -10.60
N THR A 92 9.87 -7.51 -9.83
CA THR A 92 10.40 -8.82 -10.27
C THR A 92 9.29 -9.75 -10.76
N ILE A 93 8.19 -9.88 -10.02
CA ILE A 93 7.04 -10.70 -10.42
C ILE A 93 6.44 -10.21 -11.74
N ARG A 94 6.41 -8.90 -11.99
CA ARG A 94 5.88 -8.35 -13.24
C ARG A 94 6.84 -8.53 -14.41
N ILE A 95 8.14 -8.37 -14.20
CA ILE A 95 9.18 -8.66 -15.20
C ILE A 95 9.08 -10.13 -15.63
N ASN A 96 9.01 -11.05 -14.67
CA ASN A 96 8.92 -12.50 -14.95
C ASN A 96 7.62 -12.90 -15.66
N LYS A 97 6.58 -12.04 -15.63
CA LYS A 97 5.32 -12.21 -16.37
C LYS A 97 5.34 -11.59 -17.76
N GLY A 98 6.49 -11.07 -18.22
CA GLY A 98 6.66 -10.49 -19.55
C GLY A 98 6.17 -9.05 -19.67
N HIS A 99 5.93 -8.33 -18.57
CA HIS A 99 5.59 -6.90 -18.65
C HIS A 99 6.81 -6.06 -19.03
N THR A 100 6.59 -4.99 -19.80
CA THR A 100 7.66 -4.07 -20.18
C THR A 100 8.15 -3.27 -18.97
N PHE A 101 9.43 -2.90 -18.97
CA PHE A 101 9.98 -2.01 -17.94
C PHE A 101 9.24 -0.69 -17.86
N LYS A 102 8.78 -0.16 -19.00
CA LYS A 102 8.01 1.09 -19.06
C LYS A 102 6.69 0.99 -18.31
N ASP A 103 5.95 -0.10 -18.46
CA ASP A 103 4.67 -0.30 -17.76
C ASP A 103 4.87 -0.44 -16.25
N ILE A 104 5.93 -1.14 -15.85
CA ILE A 104 6.28 -1.34 -14.44
C ILE A 104 6.75 -0.01 -13.82
N ALA A 105 7.60 0.73 -14.54
CA ALA A 105 8.08 2.04 -14.13
C ALA A 105 6.92 3.03 -13.98
N ASP A 106 5.96 3.02 -14.92
CA ASP A 106 4.75 3.82 -14.82
C ASP A 106 3.95 3.48 -13.55
N ILE A 107 3.67 2.21 -13.28
CA ILE A 107 2.94 1.77 -12.05
C ILE A 107 3.71 2.15 -10.77
N LEU A 108 5.03 2.04 -10.78
CA LEU A 108 5.89 2.41 -9.66
C LEU A 108 6.15 3.92 -9.58
N GLY A 109 5.68 4.68 -10.56
CA GLY A 109 5.84 6.12 -10.75
C GLY A 109 7.29 6.57 -10.94
N HIS A 110 8.14 5.70 -11.48
CA HIS A 110 9.41 6.09 -12.08
C HIS A 110 9.09 6.49 -13.54
N ARG A 111 8.99 7.79 -13.80
CA ARG A 111 8.97 8.36 -15.15
C ARG A 111 10.21 9.22 -15.32
#